data_AF-A0AAW2JXF0-F1
#
_entry.id   AF-A0AAW2JXF0-F1
#
_cell.length_a   1.000
_cell.length_b   1.000
_cell.length_c   1.000
_cell.angle_alpha   90.00
_cell.angle_beta   90.00
_cell.angle_gamma   90.00
#
_symmetry.space_group_name_H-M   'P 1'
#
loop_
_entity.id
_entity.type
_entity.pdbx_description
1 polymer ?
#
loop_
_entity_poly.entity_id
_entity_poly.type
_entity_poly.pdbx_seq_one_letter_code
_entity_poly.pdbx_strand_id
1 'polypeptide(L)'
;MNQNSELESYLDEVRFSRAETFSILDWWKTNSPKLSLLAKIARDILVVPATTVASEAAFSIGGRVIDESRACLLPDVVEVLVVADDWIGSIPKKSK
;
A
#
# COMPACT_ATOMS: atom_id res chain seq x y z
N MET A 1 -26.24 -14.82 -25.61
CA MET A 1 -25.70 -14.82 -24.24
C MET A 1 -24.51 -13.89 -24.23
N ASN A 2 -24.70 -12.62 -23.84
CA ASN A 2 -23.55 -11.74 -23.61
C ASN A 2 -22.93 -12.19 -22.29
N GLN A 3 -21.73 -12.75 -22.35
CA GLN A 3 -20.93 -12.89 -21.14
C GLN A 3 -20.44 -11.48 -20.81
N ASN A 4 -21.16 -10.79 -19.93
CA ASN A 4 -20.75 -9.46 -19.48
C ASN A 4 -19.32 -9.59 -18.94
N SER A 5 -18.43 -8.78 -19.48
CA SER A 5 -17.05 -8.76 -19.03
C SER A 5 -16.98 -8.25 -17.59
N GLU A 6 -15.92 -8.62 -16.88
CA GLU A 6 -15.66 -8.12 -15.53
C GLU A 6 -15.63 -6.58 -15.47
N LEU A 7 -15.15 -5.95 -16.55
CA LEU A 7 -15.15 -4.50 -16.72
C LEU A 7 -16.56 -3.93 -16.86
N GLU A 8 -17.43 -4.56 -17.66
CA GLU A 8 -18.82 -4.11 -17.79
C GLU A 8 -19.56 -4.24 -16.47
N SER A 9 -19.33 -5.32 -15.73
CA SER A 9 -19.90 -5.46 -14.38
C SER A 9 -19.40 -4.39 -13.42
N TYR A 10 -18.15 -3.96 -13.53
CA TYR A 10 -17.61 -2.87 -12.71
C TYR A 10 -18.23 -1.52 -13.05
N LEU A 11 -18.40 -1.24 -14.35
CA LEU A 11 -18.96 0.03 -14.84
C LEU A 11 -20.45 0.19 -14.53
N ASP A 12 -21.18 -0.91 -14.36
CA ASP A 12 -22.60 -0.93 -14.02
C ASP A 12 -22.85 -0.84 -12.49
N GLU A 13 -21.81 -0.91 -11.66
CA GLU A 13 -21.98 -0.82 -10.20
C GLU A 13 -22.38 0.59 -9.73
N VAL A 14 -23.12 0.63 -8.61
CA VAL A 14 -23.61 1.88 -8.02
C VAL A 14 -22.44 2.76 -7.58
N ARG A 15 -22.49 4.04 -7.98
CA ARG A 15 -21.47 5.03 -7.62
C ARG A 15 -21.66 5.50 -6.18
N PHE A 16 -20.61 5.43 -5.39
CA PHE A 16 -20.61 5.92 -4.00
C PHE A 16 -20.77 7.43 -3.93
N SER A 17 -21.53 7.89 -2.94
CA SER A 17 -21.67 9.33 -2.67
C SER A 17 -20.38 9.87 -2.06
N ARG A 18 -20.00 11.12 -2.40
CA ARG A 18 -18.80 11.77 -1.83
C ARG A 18 -18.95 12.11 -0.35
N ALA A 19 -20.16 11.99 0.21
CA ALA A 19 -20.47 12.31 1.60
C ALA A 19 -20.21 11.14 2.57
N GLU A 20 -20.01 9.92 2.06
CA GLU A 20 -19.78 8.74 2.88
C GLU A 20 -18.29 8.46 3.08
N THR A 21 -17.95 7.90 4.24
CA THR A 21 -16.60 7.36 4.49
C THR A 21 -16.44 6.08 3.69
N PHE A 22 -15.76 6.17 2.55
CA PHE A 22 -15.58 5.05 1.63
C PHE A 22 -14.11 4.59 1.59
N SER A 23 -13.89 3.32 1.94
CA SER A 23 -12.58 2.66 1.81
C SER A 23 -12.51 1.90 0.48
N ILE A 24 -11.79 2.47 -0.49
CA ILE A 24 -11.60 1.85 -1.81
C ILE A 24 -10.89 0.48 -1.72
N LEU A 25 -9.99 0.31 -0.75
CA LEU A 25 -9.27 -0.94 -0.54
C LEU A 25 -10.19 -2.05 -0.02
N ASP A 26 -11.08 -1.72 0.93
CA ASP A 26 -12.06 -2.69 1.46
C ASP A 26 -13.10 -3.06 0.40
N TRP A 27 -13.47 -2.11 -0.46
CA TRP A 27 -14.36 -2.36 -1.57
C TRP A 27 -13.77 -3.37 -2.57
N TRP A 28 -12.52 -3.18 -3.00
CA TRP A 28 -11.84 -4.14 -3.90
C TRP A 28 -11.62 -5.50 -3.23
N LYS A 29 -11.32 -5.52 -1.93
CA LYS A 29 -11.21 -6.77 -1.16
C LYS A 29 -12.51 -7.55 -1.13
N THR A 30 -13.64 -6.86 -0.93
CA THR A 30 -14.98 -7.47 -0.89
C THR A 30 -15.42 -7.96 -2.27
N ASN A 31 -15.12 -7.19 -3.32
CA ASN A 31 -15.51 -7.54 -4.70
C ASN A 31 -14.54 -8.47 -5.42
N SER A 32 -13.36 -8.76 -4.85
CA SER A 32 -12.34 -9.62 -5.46
C SER A 32 -12.83 -10.99 -5.95
N PRO A 33 -13.80 -11.68 -5.31
CA PRO A 33 -14.30 -12.96 -5.84
C PRO A 33 -15.06 -12.80 -7.17
N LYS A 34 -15.76 -11.68 -7.35
CA LYS A 34 -16.55 -11.37 -8.56
C LYS A 34 -15.69 -10.67 -9.61
N LEU A 35 -14.82 -9.77 -9.17
CA LEU A 35 -13.94 -8.94 -9.98
C LEU A 35 -12.48 -9.35 -9.77
N SER A 36 -12.15 -10.61 -10.07
CA SER A 36 -10.84 -11.18 -9.73
C SER A 36 -9.65 -10.63 -10.53
N LEU A 37 -9.83 -10.26 -11.80
CA LEU A 37 -8.77 -9.70 -12.64
C LEU A 37 -8.59 -8.21 -12.36
N LEU A 38 -9.68 -7.45 -12.32
CA LEU A 38 -9.70 -6.03 -11.99
C LEU A 38 -9.24 -5.80 -10.55
N ALA A 39 -9.59 -6.65 -9.59
CA ALA A 39 -9.08 -6.49 -8.21
C ALA A 39 -7.57 -6.67 -8.12
N LYS A 40 -6.95 -7.50 -8.98
CA LYS A 40 -5.48 -7.61 -9.06
C LYS A 40 -4.88 -6.34 -9.65
N ILE A 41 -5.40 -5.86 -10.78
CA ILE A 41 -4.96 -4.61 -11.41
C ILE A 41 -5.13 -3.42 -10.46
N ALA A 42 -6.28 -3.33 -9.79
CA ALA A 42 -6.57 -2.27 -8.82
C ALA A 42 -5.62 -2.31 -7.63
N ARG A 43 -5.24 -3.50 -7.14
CA ARG A 43 -4.23 -3.63 -6.09
C ARG A 43 -2.89 -3.07 -6.52
N ASP A 44 -2.45 -3.39 -7.74
CA ASP A 44 -1.16 -2.93 -8.27
C ASP A 44 -1.15 -1.42 -8.52
N ILE A 45 -2.30 -0.83 -8.86
CA ILE A 45 -2.44 0.62 -9.05
C ILE A 45 -2.54 1.36 -7.71
N LEU A 46 -3.34 0.85 -6.77
CA LEU A 46 -3.65 1.52 -5.50
C LEU A 46 -2.55 1.39 -4.44
N VAL A 47 -1.62 0.44 -4.60
CA VAL A 47 -0.45 0.32 -3.71
C VAL A 47 0.56 1.46 -3.93
N VAL A 48 0.53 2.11 -5.10
CA VAL A 48 1.43 3.22 -5.40
C VAL A 48 1.02 4.44 -4.57
N PRO A 49 1.91 4.96 -3.69
CA PRO A 49 1.63 6.17 -2.94
C PRO A 49 1.31 7.33 -3.89
N ALA A 50 0.23 8.06 -3.62
CA ALA A 50 -0.12 9.24 -4.42
C ALA A 50 0.89 10.40 -4.25
N THR A 51 1.70 10.36 -3.19
CA THR A 51 2.69 11.41 -2.86
C THR A 51 4.04 10.80 -2.49
N THR A 52 5.10 11.59 -2.69
CA THR A 52 6.46 11.27 -2.23
C THR A 52 6.63 11.40 -0.71
N VAL A 53 5.59 11.77 0.03
CA VAL A 53 5.67 12.01 1.49
C VAL A 53 6.07 10.73 2.24
N ALA A 54 5.64 9.56 1.77
CA ALA A 54 6.05 8.29 2.37
C ALA A 54 7.54 8.01 2.19
N SER A 55 8.11 8.29 1.02
CA SER A 55 9.55 8.15 0.79
C SER A 55 10.34 9.21 1.55
N GLU A 56 9.87 10.47 1.61
CA GLU A 56 10.48 11.52 2.41
C GLU A 56 10.46 11.21 3.91
N ALA A 57 9.38 10.60 4.43
CA ALA A 57 9.32 10.15 5.82
C ALA A 57 10.35 9.04 6.09
N ALA A 58 10.46 8.05 5.21
CA ALA A 58 11.49 7.00 5.30
C ALA A 58 12.91 7.60 5.26
N PHE A 59 13.18 8.56 4.37
CA PHE A 59 14.46 9.26 4.30
C PHE A 59 14.73 10.16 5.52
N SER A 60 13.71 10.77 6.11
CA SER A 60 13.84 11.58 7.32
C SER A 60 14.19 10.71 8.54
N ILE A 61 13.62 9.51 8.64
CA ILE A 61 14.01 8.49 9.63
C ILE A 61 15.47 8.08 9.37
N GLY A 62 15.84 7.78 8.13
CA GLY A 62 17.22 7.48 7.75
C GLY A 62 18.21 8.58 8.15
N GLY A 63 17.88 9.85 7.92
CA GLY A 63 18.70 10.99 8.32
C GLY A 63 18.88 11.15 9.83
N ARG A 64 17.96 10.60 10.65
CA ARG A 64 18.09 10.55 12.12
C ARG A 64 18.84 9.32 12.62
N VAL A 65 18.94 8.25 11.82
CA VAL A 65 19.67 7.02 12.14
C VAL A 65 21.18 7.15 11.86
N ILE A 66 21.58 8.11 11.03
CA ILE A 66 22.99 8.46 10.81
C ILE A 66 23.43 9.51 11.84
N ASP A 67 23.63 9.06 13.08
CA ASP A 67 24.38 9.81 14.09
C ASP A 67 25.89 9.74 13.76
N GLU A 68 26.69 10.70 14.24
CA GLU A 68 28.12 10.88 13.93
C GLU A 68 28.97 9.60 14.16
N SER A 69 28.50 8.71 15.05
CA SER A 69 29.09 7.38 15.32
C SER A 69 28.90 6.33 14.22
N ARG A 70 28.02 6.57 13.23
CA ARG A 70 27.66 5.62 12.16
C ARG A 70 27.95 6.10 10.74
N ALA A 71 28.61 7.25 10.57
CA ALA A 71 29.16 7.69 9.28
C ALA A 71 30.17 6.69 8.66
N CYS A 72 30.60 5.67 9.42
CA CYS A 72 31.43 4.56 8.96
C CYS A 72 30.63 3.33 8.43
N LEU A 73 29.29 3.36 8.45
CA LEU A 73 28.49 2.25 7.90
C LEU A 73 28.40 2.37 6.38
N LEU A 74 28.57 1.24 5.69
CA LEU A 74 28.31 1.15 4.27
C LEU A 74 26.81 1.41 3.99
N PRO A 75 26.47 2.09 2.87
CA PRO A 75 25.08 2.36 2.49
C PRO A 75 24.18 1.12 2.54
N ASP A 76 24.69 -0.04 2.11
CA ASP A 76 23.98 -1.32 2.12
C ASP A 76 23.54 -1.74 3.54
N VAL A 77 24.36 -1.45 4.56
CA VAL A 77 24.04 -1.78 5.96
C VAL A 77 22.94 -0.85 6.48
N VAL A 78 22.95 0.42 6.08
CA VAL A 78 21.90 1.37 6.44
C VAL A 78 20.57 0.98 5.80
N GLU A 79 20.58 0.57 4.52
CA GLU A 79 19.39 0.09 3.81
C GLU A 79 18.77 -1.13 4.52
N VAL A 80 19.59 -2.15 4.85
CA VAL A 80 19.10 -3.34 5.54
C VAL A 80 18.47 -2.99 6.88
N LEU A 81 19.04 -2.05 7.63
CA LEU A 81 18.49 -1.64 8.94
C LEU A 81 17.15 -0.90 8.80
N VAL A 82 17.05 0.03 7.85
CA VAL A 82 15.79 0.77 7.60
C VAL A 82 14.69 -0.18 7.12
N VAL A 83 15.00 -1.08 6.18
CA VAL A 83 14.05 -2.08 5.67
C VAL A 83 13.62 -3.05 6.78
N ALA A 84 14.55 -3.52 7.61
CA ALA A 84 14.24 -4.42 8.71
C ALA A 84 13.33 -3.76 9.76
N ASP A 85 13.57 -2.49 10.09
CA ASP A 85 12.74 -1.74 11.05
C ASP A 85 11.32 -1.53 10.53
N ASP A 86 11.17 -1.12 9.26
CA ASP A 86 9.88 -0.97 8.59
C ASP A 86 9.10 -2.30 8.55
N TRP A 87 9.76 -3.39 8.18
CA TRP A 87 9.15 -4.72 8.18
C TRP A 87 8.69 -5.16 9.56
N ILE A 88 9.50 -4.98 10.61
CA ILE A 88 9.12 -5.35 11.98
C ILE A 88 7.89 -4.54 12.43
N GLY A 89 7.82 -3.26 12.06
CA GLY A 89 6.65 -2.40 12.33
C GLY A 89 5.37 -2.85 11.62
N SER A 90 5.49 -3.45 10.43
CA SER A 90 4.36 -3.91 9.61
C SER A 90 3.69 -5.20 10.12
N ILE A 91 4.33 -5.94 11.04
CA ILE A 91 3.81 -7.22 11.54
C ILE A 91 2.63 -6.97 12.50
N PRO A 92 1.43 -7.55 12.25
CA PRO A 92 0.29 -7.38 13.13
C PRO A 92 0.59 -7.96 14.52
N LYS A 93 0.51 -7.11 15.55
CA LYS A 93 0.69 -7.53 16.94
C LYS A 93 -0.46 -8.46 17.34
N LYS A 94 -0.15 -9.72 17.70
CA LYS A 94 -1.15 -10.59 18.34
C LYS A 94 -1.59 -9.96 19.65
N SER A 95 -2.86 -9.57 19.74
CA SER A 95 -3.47 -9.20 21.02
C SER A 95 -3.47 -10.43 21.93
N LYS A 96 -3.05 -10.24 23.19
CA LYS A 96 -3.28 -11.21 24.27
C LYS A 96 -4.75 -11.25 24.63
#